data_AF-A0A453R2F8-F1
#
_entry.id   AF-A0A453R2F8-F1
#
_cell.length_a   1.000
_cell.length_b   1.000
_cell.length_c   1.000
_cell.angle_alpha   90.00
_cell.angle_beta   90.00
_cell.angle_gamma   90.00
#
_symmetry.space_group_name_H-M   'P 1'
#
loop_
_entity.id
_entity.type
_entity.pdbx_description
1 polymer ?
#
loop_
_entity_poly.entity_id
_entity_poly.type
_entity_poly.pdbx_seq_one_letter_code
_entity_poly.pdbx_strand_id
1 'polypeptide(L)'
;FLSLRQIGLPASTTAASFGKVNSGKLSEYKAEDLAAALLNSFTYNIGQIAYFVANLSGLKRIFFRGAYVCGHEKTMDKISRSLKYWSKGEVQTTFLCHEGFLGTLGAFWSYENMGIDGLASHEVIREVLLGAPYTGQFPSSPLTREQENGGNTTAEAEMERLRRDNAVLKSELERLQRENTELKARLVKSDEAATL
;
A
#
# COMPACT_ATOMS: atom_id res chain seq x y z
N PHE A 1 28.89 37.35 -1.91
CA PHE A 1 27.85 36.40 -1.46
C PHE A 1 26.57 36.66 -2.23
N LEU A 2 26.32 35.91 -3.30
CA LEU A 2 25.04 35.94 -4.01
C LEU A 2 23.94 35.53 -3.03
N SER A 3 22.96 36.40 -2.81
CA SER A 3 21.89 36.18 -1.84
C SER A 3 21.12 34.92 -2.21
N LEU A 4 21.07 33.92 -1.32
CA LEU A 4 20.29 32.68 -1.45
C LEU A 4 18.81 32.93 -1.85
N ARG A 5 18.30 34.15 -1.64
CA ARG A 5 17.00 34.61 -2.13
C ARG A 5 16.88 34.59 -3.66
N GLN A 6 17.95 34.82 -4.41
CA GLN A 6 17.93 34.76 -5.88
C GLN A 6 17.70 33.33 -6.40
N ILE A 7 18.06 32.32 -5.60
CA ILE A 7 17.86 30.90 -5.92
C ILE A 7 16.52 30.39 -5.34
N GLY A 8 15.76 31.25 -4.64
CA GLY A 8 14.44 30.94 -4.11
C GLY A 8 14.43 29.98 -2.90
N LEU A 9 15.58 29.77 -2.24
CA LEU A 9 15.66 28.87 -1.08
C LEU A 9 15.26 29.60 0.23
N PRO A 10 14.34 29.03 1.04
CA PRO A 10 14.04 29.54 2.37
C PRO A 10 15.28 29.57 3.29
N ALA A 11 15.32 30.52 4.23
CA ALA A 11 16.41 30.61 5.22
C ALA A 11 16.45 29.39 6.17
N SER A 12 15.34 28.67 6.30
CA SER A 12 15.24 27.43 7.08
C SER A 12 15.76 26.19 6.34
N THR A 13 16.12 26.32 5.05
CA THR A 13 16.63 25.19 4.27
C THR A 13 18.03 24.83 4.73
N THR A 14 18.22 23.55 5.04
CA THR A 14 19.54 23.01 5.40
C THR A 14 20.49 23.13 4.21
N ALA A 15 21.50 23.99 4.33
CA ALA A 15 22.55 24.13 3.32
C ALA A 15 23.60 23.00 3.41
N ALA A 16 23.95 22.58 4.63
CA ALA A 16 24.89 21.50 4.88
C ALA A 16 24.50 20.74 6.16
N SER A 17 24.24 19.44 6.03
CA SER A 17 24.06 18.54 7.18
C SER A 17 25.35 18.51 8.01
N PHE A 18 25.23 18.59 9.33
CA PHE A 18 26.37 18.61 10.27
C PHE A 18 27.42 19.71 10.04
N GLY A 19 27.11 20.76 9.26
CA GLY A 19 28.09 21.83 8.97
C GLY A 19 28.65 22.54 10.21
N LYS A 20 27.91 22.56 11.32
CA LYS A 20 28.34 23.14 12.61
C LYS A 20 29.23 22.22 13.44
N VAL A 21 29.22 20.91 13.16
CA VAL A 21 29.98 19.92 13.95
C VAL A 21 31.49 20.10 13.76
N ASN A 22 31.94 20.56 12.59
CA ASN A 22 33.36 20.81 12.33
C ASN A 22 33.92 22.02 13.11
N SER A 23 33.05 22.92 13.58
CA SER A 23 33.45 24.14 14.30
C SER A 23 33.44 24.02 15.83
N GLY A 24 32.96 22.90 16.39
CA GLY A 24 32.82 22.72 17.85
C GLY A 24 33.21 21.31 18.29
N LYS A 25 33.26 21.07 19.60
CA LYS A 25 33.55 19.72 20.12
C LYS A 25 32.27 18.88 20.14
N LEU A 26 32.37 17.59 19.80
CA LEU A 26 31.22 16.67 19.82
C LEU A 26 30.53 16.59 21.19
N SER A 27 31.28 16.78 22.28
CA SER A 27 30.76 16.80 23.65
C SER A 27 29.80 17.95 23.96
N GLU A 28 29.79 19.00 23.14
CA GLU A 28 28.91 20.17 23.32
C GLU A 28 27.50 19.93 22.77
N TYR A 29 27.32 18.85 21.99
CA TYR A 29 26.05 18.51 21.36
C TYR A 29 25.34 17.42 22.15
N LYS A 30 24.01 17.55 22.26
CA LYS A 30 23.16 16.50 22.81
C LYS A 30 23.03 15.35 21.82
N ALA A 31 22.95 14.13 22.33
CA ALA A 31 22.83 12.93 21.50
C ALA A 31 21.53 12.95 20.67
N GLU A 32 20.45 13.50 21.23
CA GLU A 32 19.14 13.63 20.58
C GLU A 32 19.21 14.57 19.38
N ASP A 33 19.97 15.68 19.49
CA ASP A 33 20.16 16.64 18.41
C ASP A 33 20.97 16.01 17.26
N LEU A 34 22.00 15.23 17.60
CA LEU A 34 22.81 14.51 16.62
C LEU A 34 22.00 13.44 15.90
N ALA A 35 21.22 12.64 16.63
CA ALA A 35 20.33 11.63 16.07
C ALA A 35 19.25 12.25 15.17
N ALA A 36 18.64 13.35 15.60
CA ALA A 36 17.65 14.08 14.81
C ALA A 36 18.26 14.67 13.52
N ALA A 37 19.47 15.24 13.62
CA ALA A 37 20.20 15.74 12.46
C ALA A 37 20.52 14.62 11.45
N LEU A 38 20.93 13.45 11.94
CA LEU A 38 21.21 12.28 11.11
C LEU A 38 19.96 11.78 10.40
N LEU A 39 18.88 11.56 11.17
CA LEU A 39 17.60 11.13 10.63
C LEU A 39 17.08 12.12 9.57
N ASN A 40 17.17 13.42 9.84
CA ASN A 40 16.81 14.46 8.88
C ASN A 40 17.66 14.39 7.61
N SER A 41 18.99 14.23 7.76
CA SER A 41 19.91 14.18 6.63
C SER A 41 19.56 13.04 5.68
N PHE A 42 19.37 11.82 6.20
CA PHE A 42 18.95 10.68 5.39
C PHE A 42 17.57 10.89 4.77
N THR A 43 16.60 11.37 5.56
CA THR A 43 15.22 11.59 5.09
C THR A 43 15.15 12.58 3.93
N TYR A 44 15.85 13.71 4.04
CA TYR A 44 15.86 14.72 2.97
C TYR A 44 16.59 14.22 1.73
N ASN A 45 17.69 13.47 1.91
CA ASN A 45 18.45 12.91 0.79
C ASN A 45 17.62 11.87 0.01
N ILE A 46 16.92 10.98 0.72
CA ILE A 46 15.96 10.02 0.14
C ILE A 46 14.88 10.76 -0.67
N GLY A 47 14.27 11.81 -0.10
CA GLY A 47 13.23 12.59 -0.77
C GLY A 47 13.73 13.28 -2.05
N GLN A 48 14.94 13.84 -2.02
CA GLN A 48 15.56 14.48 -3.19
C GLN A 48 15.90 13.48 -4.30
N ILE A 49 16.51 12.34 -3.96
CA ILE A 49 16.82 11.30 -4.96
C ILE A 49 15.53 10.77 -5.58
N ALA A 50 14.51 10.48 -4.76
CA ALA A 50 13.21 10.03 -5.25
C ALA A 50 12.56 11.04 -6.20
N TYR A 51 12.63 12.34 -5.87
CA TYR A 51 12.17 13.41 -6.77
C TYR A 51 12.92 13.39 -8.09
N PHE A 52 14.25 13.36 -8.07
CA PHE A 52 15.05 13.39 -9.31
C PHE A 52 14.77 12.19 -10.20
N VAL A 53 14.70 10.99 -9.63
CA VAL A 53 14.36 9.77 -10.39
C VAL A 53 12.96 9.88 -10.99
N ALA A 54 11.98 10.35 -10.23
CA ALA A 54 10.62 10.53 -10.74
C ALA A 54 10.56 11.56 -11.86
N ASN A 55 11.24 12.71 -11.69
CA ASN A 55 11.28 13.78 -12.68
C ASN A 55 11.98 13.33 -13.98
N LEU A 56 13.13 12.65 -13.88
CA LEU A 56 13.85 12.09 -15.03
C LEU A 56 13.03 11.04 -15.79
N SER A 57 12.18 10.29 -15.07
CA SER A 57 11.35 9.23 -15.64
C SER A 57 9.94 9.70 -16.02
N GLY A 58 9.60 10.98 -15.85
CA GLY A 58 8.26 11.52 -16.11
C GLY A 58 7.16 10.96 -15.18
N LEU A 59 7.52 10.44 -14.01
CA LEU A 59 6.59 9.83 -13.05
C LEU A 59 5.95 10.89 -12.14
N LYS A 60 4.63 10.83 -12.01
CA LYS A 60 3.84 11.74 -11.15
C LYS A 60 3.50 11.15 -9.78
N ARG A 61 3.88 9.90 -9.52
CA ARG A 61 3.54 9.22 -8.27
C ARG A 61 4.74 8.44 -7.75
N ILE A 62 5.03 8.60 -6.46
CA ILE A 62 6.09 7.89 -5.75
C ILE A 62 5.46 7.13 -4.58
N PHE A 63 5.75 5.84 -4.50
CA PHE A 63 5.35 4.98 -3.40
C PHE A 63 6.56 4.71 -2.50
N PHE A 64 6.47 5.10 -1.23
CA PHE A 64 7.48 4.79 -0.22
C PHE A 64 7.06 3.56 0.56
N ARG A 65 8.03 2.66 0.78
CA ARG A 65 7.84 1.43 1.54
C ARG A 65 9.11 1.09 2.34
N GLY A 66 8.93 0.32 3.42
CA GLY A 66 9.99 -0.27 4.22
C GLY A 66 10.00 0.29 5.65
N ALA A 67 10.71 -0.39 6.54
CA ALA A 67 10.77 -0.09 7.98
C ALA A 67 11.24 1.34 8.30
N TYR A 68 12.00 1.97 7.39
CA TYR A 68 12.47 3.35 7.59
C TYR A 68 11.34 4.38 7.55
N VAL A 69 10.32 4.16 6.71
CA VAL A 69 9.22 5.12 6.48
C VAL A 69 7.92 4.68 7.14
N CYS A 70 7.71 3.38 7.30
CA CYS A 70 6.46 2.82 7.81
C CYS A 70 6.30 3.11 9.31
N GLY A 71 5.11 3.56 9.73
CA GLY A 71 4.80 3.84 11.14
C GLY A 71 5.50 5.07 11.74
N HIS A 72 6.37 5.75 10.98
CA HIS A 72 7.12 6.91 11.44
C HIS A 72 6.57 8.21 10.85
N GLU A 73 5.48 8.72 11.43
CA GLU A 73 4.76 9.92 10.99
C GLU A 73 5.68 11.12 10.72
N LYS A 74 6.64 11.38 11.63
CA LYS A 74 7.61 12.48 11.48
C LYS A 74 8.49 12.35 10.23
N THR A 75 8.84 11.12 9.84
CA THR A 75 9.64 10.83 8.65
C THR A 75 8.78 10.98 7.39
N MET A 76 7.58 10.41 7.42
CA MET A 76 6.60 10.51 6.32
C MET A 76 6.23 11.95 6.00
N ASP A 77 5.99 12.77 7.03
CA ASP A 77 5.67 14.20 6.91
C ASP A 77 6.84 15.00 6.30
N LYS A 78 8.08 14.74 6.73
CA LYS A 78 9.28 15.37 6.14
C LYS A 78 9.46 15.01 4.66
N ILE A 79 9.29 13.73 4.30
CA ILE A 79 9.37 13.29 2.90
C ILE A 79 8.30 13.98 2.06
N SER A 80 7.06 13.98 2.55
CA SER A 80 5.91 14.60 1.88
C SER A 80 6.11 16.09 1.65
N ARG A 81 6.56 16.83 2.66
CA ARG A 81 6.87 18.26 2.53
C ARG A 81 8.02 18.51 1.57
N SER A 82 9.09 17.70 1.64
CA SER A 82 10.23 17.81 0.73
C SER A 82 9.79 17.61 -0.72
N LEU A 83 9.06 16.53 -1.01
CA LEU A 83 8.60 16.23 -2.36
C LEU A 83 7.63 17.28 -2.89
N LYS A 84 6.68 17.73 -2.07
CA LYS A 84 5.77 18.81 -2.44
C LYS A 84 6.51 20.10 -2.78
N TYR A 85 7.56 20.42 -2.03
CA TYR A 85 8.40 21.60 -2.29
C TYR A 85 9.15 21.48 -3.62
N TRP A 86 9.88 20.38 -3.86
CA TRP A 86 10.68 20.21 -5.06
C TRP A 86 9.85 20.02 -6.33
N SER A 87 8.73 19.29 -6.23
CA SER A 87 7.83 19.03 -7.36
C SER A 87 6.79 20.12 -7.60
N LYS A 88 6.74 21.17 -6.76
CA LYS A 88 5.65 22.17 -6.75
C LYS A 88 4.25 21.55 -6.64
N GLY A 89 4.14 20.34 -6.08
CA GLY A 89 2.90 19.59 -5.94
C GLY A 89 2.51 18.71 -7.13
N GLU A 90 3.34 18.64 -8.18
CA GLU A 90 3.07 17.78 -9.35
C GLU A 90 3.24 16.29 -9.06
N VAL A 91 4.05 15.95 -8.06
CA VAL A 91 4.33 14.56 -7.67
C VAL A 91 3.54 14.20 -6.41
N GLN A 92 2.67 13.21 -6.55
CA GLN A 92 1.94 12.61 -5.44
C GLN A 92 2.82 11.59 -4.70
N THR A 93 2.82 11.68 -3.38
CA THR A 93 3.55 10.75 -2.51
C THR A 93 2.55 9.85 -1.78
N THR A 94 2.83 8.55 -1.69
CA THR A 94 2.00 7.58 -0.97
C THR A 94 2.88 6.65 -0.14
N PHE A 95 2.44 6.27 1.05
CA PHE A 95 3.19 5.39 1.96
C PHE A 95 2.48 4.05 2.12
N LEU A 96 3.24 2.98 1.98
CA LEU A 96 2.73 1.62 2.11
C LEU A 96 3.15 1.07 3.48
N CYS A 97 2.19 0.91 4.39
CA CYS A 97 2.44 0.52 5.78
C CYS A 97 2.53 -1.00 6.00
N HIS A 98 2.28 -1.82 4.98
CA HIS A 98 2.44 -3.28 5.09
C HIS A 98 3.87 -3.69 4.72
N GLU A 99 4.73 -3.65 5.74
CA GLU A 99 6.12 -4.13 5.69
C GLU A 99 6.20 -5.64 5.48
N GLY A 100 7.24 -6.14 4.80
CA GLY A 100 7.38 -7.55 4.39
C GLY A 100 6.36 -8.05 3.35
N PHE A 101 5.13 -7.55 3.43
CA PHE A 101 3.98 -8.11 2.77
C PHE A 101 3.99 -8.07 1.22
N LEU A 102 4.30 -6.93 0.58
CA LEU A 102 4.36 -6.87 -0.90
C LEU A 102 5.40 -7.83 -1.51
N GLY A 103 6.51 -8.09 -0.80
CA GLY A 103 7.50 -9.06 -1.25
C GLY A 103 6.97 -10.49 -1.13
N THR A 104 6.36 -10.82 0.01
CA THR A 104 5.70 -12.12 0.21
C THR A 104 4.53 -12.33 -0.75
N LEU A 105 3.73 -11.28 -1.04
CA LEU A 105 2.63 -11.32 -1.99
C LEU A 105 3.12 -11.54 -3.41
N GLY A 106 4.16 -10.83 -3.83
CA GLY A 106 4.78 -11.03 -5.13
C GLY A 106 5.32 -12.45 -5.27
N ALA A 107 5.97 -12.98 -4.23
CA ALA A 107 6.40 -14.38 -4.20
C ALA A 107 5.22 -15.34 -4.28
N PHE A 108 4.18 -15.13 -3.48
CA PHE A 108 2.97 -15.95 -3.45
C PHE A 108 2.24 -15.98 -4.80
N TRP A 109 2.02 -14.85 -5.45
CA TRP A 109 1.44 -14.79 -6.80
C TRP A 109 2.34 -15.44 -7.84
N SER A 110 3.67 -15.32 -7.69
CA SER A 110 4.60 -16.06 -8.52
C SER A 110 4.50 -17.57 -8.30
N TYR A 111 4.20 -18.04 -7.08
CA TYR A 111 3.94 -19.44 -6.76
C TYR A 111 2.59 -19.93 -7.32
N GLU A 112 1.52 -19.13 -7.29
CA GLU A 112 0.24 -19.44 -7.97
C GLU A 112 0.46 -19.68 -9.48
N ASN A 113 1.23 -18.81 -10.15
CA ASN A 113 1.54 -18.97 -11.57
C ASN A 113 2.48 -20.15 -11.90
N MET A 114 3.05 -20.81 -10.89
CA MET A 114 3.91 -22.00 -11.04
C MET A 114 3.16 -23.33 -10.82
N GLY A 115 1.82 -23.32 -10.70
CA GLY A 115 0.99 -24.53 -10.77
C GLY A 115 0.84 -25.27 -9.44
N ILE A 116 0.64 -24.54 -8.34
CA ILE A 116 0.35 -25.11 -7.01
C ILE A 116 -0.98 -24.56 -6.48
N ASP A 117 -2.03 -24.74 -7.26
CA ASP A 117 -3.37 -24.16 -7.12
C ASP A 117 -4.11 -24.54 -5.82
N GLY A 118 -3.55 -25.47 -5.03
CA GLY A 118 -4.19 -26.01 -3.83
C GLY A 118 -4.06 -25.17 -2.55
N LEU A 119 -3.13 -24.20 -2.49
CA LEU A 119 -2.82 -23.49 -1.24
C LEU A 119 -3.39 -22.06 -1.17
N ALA A 120 -3.79 -21.49 -2.32
CA ALA A 120 -4.12 -20.08 -2.45
C ALA A 120 -5.62 -19.74 -2.37
N SER A 121 -6.49 -20.75 -2.26
CA SER A 121 -7.94 -20.61 -2.29
C SER A 121 -8.58 -19.94 -1.06
N HIS A 122 -7.79 -19.43 -0.10
CA HIS A 122 -8.35 -18.87 1.14
C HIS A 122 -8.65 -17.37 0.98
N GLU A 123 -9.92 -17.06 0.76
CA GLU A 123 -10.50 -15.73 0.55
C GLU A 123 -10.09 -14.68 1.62
N VAL A 124 -9.91 -15.14 2.87
CA VAL A 124 -9.42 -14.35 4.01
C VAL A 124 -8.04 -13.73 3.76
N ILE A 125 -7.17 -14.42 3.02
CA ILE A 125 -5.84 -13.93 2.69
C ILE A 125 -5.98 -12.78 1.69
N ARG A 126 -6.92 -12.75 0.75
CA ARG A 126 -7.06 -11.60 -0.16
C ARG A 126 -7.49 -10.30 0.55
N GLU A 127 -8.34 -10.40 1.55
CA GLU A 127 -8.92 -9.23 2.24
C GLU A 127 -7.91 -8.52 3.16
N VAL A 128 -7.13 -9.29 3.94
CA VAL A 128 -6.09 -8.76 4.84
C VAL A 128 -4.98 -8.05 4.06
N LEU A 129 -4.77 -8.46 2.81
CA LEU A 129 -3.64 -8.04 2.00
C LEU A 129 -3.91 -6.82 1.12
N LEU A 130 -5.18 -6.52 0.85
CA LEU A 130 -5.63 -5.37 0.05
C LEU A 130 -6.09 -4.17 0.89
N GLY A 131 -5.83 -4.20 2.21
CA GLY A 131 -6.07 -3.07 3.11
C GLY A 131 -5.49 -1.76 2.56
N ALA A 132 -6.33 -0.72 2.51
CA ALA A 132 -6.05 0.51 1.77
C ALA A 132 -4.71 1.17 2.16
N PRO A 133 -3.93 1.68 1.19
CA PRO A 133 -2.64 2.34 1.46
C PRO A 133 -2.85 3.65 2.23
N TYR A 134 -1.93 3.94 3.14
CA TYR A 134 -1.94 5.18 3.93
C TYR A 134 -1.47 6.36 3.06
N THR A 135 -2.37 7.29 2.75
CA THR A 135 -2.10 8.39 1.81
C THR A 135 -1.49 9.63 2.45
N GLY A 136 -1.11 9.62 3.73
CA GLY A 136 -0.44 10.75 4.39
C GLY A 136 -1.33 12.00 4.56
N GLN A 137 -2.61 11.92 4.19
CA GLN A 137 -3.66 12.82 4.66
C GLN A 137 -4.46 12.05 5.72
N PHE A 138 -4.59 12.62 6.91
CA PHE A 138 -5.76 12.27 7.71
C PHE A 138 -6.98 12.61 6.85
N PRO A 139 -7.94 11.69 6.66
CA PRO A 139 -9.27 12.12 6.29
C PRO A 139 -9.63 13.15 7.36
N SER A 140 -9.86 14.40 6.97
CA SER A 140 -10.73 15.24 7.77
C SER A 140 -11.96 14.39 7.99
N SER A 141 -12.19 13.94 9.23
CA SER A 141 -13.45 13.27 9.57
C SER A 141 -14.56 14.07 8.89
N PRO A 142 -15.49 13.41 8.17
CA PRO A 142 -16.71 14.11 7.83
C PRO A 142 -17.22 14.67 9.15
N LEU A 143 -17.38 15.99 9.20
CA LEU A 143 -18.11 16.63 10.28
C LEU A 143 -19.46 15.91 10.35
N THR A 144 -19.62 15.02 11.33
CA THR A 144 -20.91 14.47 11.70
C THR A 144 -21.66 15.61 12.35
N ARG A 145 -22.25 16.45 11.50
CA ARG A 145 -23.35 17.30 11.89
C ARG A 145 -24.54 16.36 12.04
N GLU A 146 -25.01 16.25 13.26
CA GLU A 146 -26.19 15.51 13.68
C GLU A 146 -27.32 15.64 12.64
N GLN A 147 -27.70 14.51 12.07
CA GLN A 147 -29.06 14.27 11.58
C GLN A 147 -29.41 12.84 11.95
N GLU A 148 -30.24 12.74 12.98
CA GLU A 148 -30.94 11.53 13.37
C GLU A 148 -31.78 10.98 12.21
N ASN A 149 -31.90 9.63 12.23
CA ASN A 149 -33.05 8.84 11.84
C ASN A 149 -33.07 8.22 10.42
N GLY A 150 -32.85 6.88 10.34
CA GLY A 150 -33.52 6.03 9.34
C GLY A 150 -32.70 5.15 8.38
N GLY A 151 -31.64 4.43 8.81
CA GLY A 151 -30.76 3.71 7.85
C GLY A 151 -30.40 2.23 8.08
N ASN A 152 -30.81 1.57 9.17
CA ASN A 152 -30.26 0.24 9.51
C ASN A 152 -30.96 -0.96 8.85
N THR A 153 -32.13 -0.79 8.24
CA THR A 153 -32.92 -1.90 7.69
C THR A 153 -32.47 -2.39 6.31
N THR A 154 -31.72 -1.58 5.56
CA THR A 154 -31.39 -1.89 4.15
C THR A 154 -30.19 -2.80 4.01
N ALA A 155 -29.14 -2.61 4.81
CA ALA A 155 -27.90 -3.39 4.72
C ALA A 155 -28.06 -4.83 5.22
N GLU A 156 -28.81 -5.03 6.31
CA GLU A 156 -29.11 -6.37 6.84
C GLU A 156 -30.00 -7.18 5.87
N ALA A 157 -30.95 -6.51 5.22
CA ALA A 157 -31.81 -7.13 4.21
C ALA A 157 -31.03 -7.56 2.96
N GLU A 158 -30.03 -6.78 2.53
CA GLU A 158 -29.15 -7.18 1.43
C GLU A 158 -28.24 -8.35 1.81
N MET A 159 -27.73 -8.37 3.04
CA MET A 159 -26.89 -9.46 3.53
C MET A 159 -27.66 -10.79 3.55
N GLU A 160 -28.93 -10.79 3.97
CA GLU A 160 -29.76 -12.01 3.93
C GLU A 160 -30.30 -12.38 2.55
N ARG A 161 -30.33 -11.44 1.60
CA ARG A 161 -30.56 -11.77 0.19
C ARG A 161 -29.36 -12.53 -0.38
N LEU A 162 -28.16 -12.00 -0.17
CA LEU A 162 -26.91 -12.61 -0.65
C LEU A 162 -26.64 -13.97 0.00
N ARG A 163 -27.04 -14.15 1.25
CA ARG A 163 -26.91 -15.44 1.94
C ARG A 163 -27.79 -16.52 1.30
N ARG A 164 -29.01 -16.16 0.89
CA ARG A 164 -29.93 -17.05 0.17
C ARG A 164 -29.44 -17.37 -1.22
N ASP A 165 -28.97 -16.38 -1.97
CA ASP A 165 -28.45 -16.56 -3.33
C ASP A 165 -27.22 -17.48 -3.34
N ASN A 166 -26.32 -17.33 -2.37
CA ASN A 166 -25.17 -18.22 -2.20
C ASN A 166 -25.56 -19.66 -1.83
N ALA A 167 -26.61 -19.85 -1.03
CA ALA A 167 -27.10 -21.19 -0.69
C ALA A 167 -27.66 -21.91 -1.93
N VAL A 168 -28.40 -21.20 -2.79
CA VAL A 168 -28.95 -21.75 -4.04
C VAL A 168 -27.82 -22.13 -5.01
N LEU A 169 -26.84 -21.25 -5.19
CA LEU A 169 -25.69 -21.51 -6.06
C LEU A 169 -24.89 -22.73 -5.60
N LYS A 170 -24.75 -22.92 -4.29
CA LYS A 170 -24.06 -24.09 -3.72
C LYS A 170 -24.79 -25.39 -4.04
N SER A 171 -26.11 -25.41 -3.90
CA SER A 171 -26.92 -26.59 -4.27
C SER A 171 -26.87 -26.90 -5.76
N GLU A 172 -26.85 -25.87 -6.62
CA GLU A 172 -26.76 -26.06 -8.07
C GLU A 172 -25.38 -26.59 -8.49
N LEU A 173 -24.32 -26.14 -7.82
CA LEU A 173 -22.97 -26.67 -8.02
C LEU A 173 -22.90 -28.17 -7.68
N GLU A 174 -23.48 -28.58 -6.55
CA GLU A 174 -23.56 -29.98 -6.14
C GLU A 174 -24.43 -30.83 -7.10
N ARG A 175 -25.45 -30.22 -7.74
CA ARG A 175 -26.24 -30.88 -8.78
C ARG A 175 -25.42 -31.10 -10.04
N LEU A 176 -24.74 -30.06 -10.53
CA LEU A 176 -23.90 -30.13 -11.74
C LEU A 176 -22.70 -31.06 -11.58
N GLN A 177 -22.15 -31.16 -10.39
CA GLN A 177 -21.09 -32.13 -10.09
C GLN A 177 -21.60 -33.57 -10.20
N ARG A 178 -22.79 -33.87 -9.67
CA ARG A 178 -23.42 -35.19 -9.81
C ARG A 178 -23.72 -35.51 -11.27
N GLU A 179 -24.28 -34.56 -12.01
CA GLU A 179 -24.59 -34.74 -13.43
C GLU A 179 -23.30 -34.99 -14.25
N ASN A 180 -22.23 -34.24 -13.97
CA ASN A 180 -20.92 -34.49 -14.59
C ASN A 180 -20.35 -35.87 -14.24
N THR A 181 -20.52 -36.36 -13.01
CA THR A 181 -20.06 -37.71 -12.65
C THR A 181 -20.84 -38.79 -13.39
N GLU A 182 -22.15 -38.61 -13.58
CA GLU A 182 -22.99 -39.55 -14.31
C GLU A 182 -22.67 -39.53 -15.82
N LEU A 183 -22.51 -38.34 -16.41
CA LEU A 183 -22.12 -38.21 -17.81
C LEU A 183 -20.75 -38.83 -18.09
N LYS A 184 -19.77 -38.65 -17.19
CA LYS A 184 -18.47 -39.34 -17.28
C LYS A 184 -18.62 -40.86 -17.23
N ALA A 185 -19.47 -41.39 -16.35
CA ALA A 185 -19.72 -42.83 -16.28
C ALA A 185 -20.43 -43.38 -17.54
N ARG A 186 -21.34 -42.60 -18.14
CA ARG A 186 -22.00 -42.96 -19.41
C ARG A 186 -21.03 -42.92 -20.60
N LEU A 187 -20.10 -41.97 -20.61
CA LEU A 187 -19.06 -41.88 -21.63
C LEU A 187 -18.15 -43.12 -21.60
N VAL A 188 -17.68 -43.52 -20.41
CA VAL A 188 -16.85 -44.72 -20.23
C VAL A 188 -17.57 -45.99 -20.72
N LYS A 189 -18.86 -46.15 -20.39
CA LYS A 189 -19.66 -47.28 -20.90
C LYS A 189 -19.87 -47.26 -22.41
N SER A 190 -19.96 -46.07 -23.01
CA SER A 190 -20.10 -45.92 -24.46
C SER A 190 -18.81 -46.27 -25.19
N ASP A 191 -17.65 -45.90 -24.64
CA ASP A 191 -16.34 -46.27 -25.19
C ASP A 191 -16.09 -47.79 -25.08
N GLU A 192 -16.51 -48.42 -23.97
CA GLU A 192 -16.46 -49.88 -23.80
C GLU A 192 -17.36 -50.62 -24.80
N ALA A 193 -18.55 -50.09 -25.08
CA ALA A 193 -19.48 -50.67 -26.06
C ALA A 193 -19.04 -50.49 -27.53
N ALA A 194 -18.21 -49.50 -27.83
CA ALA A 194 -17.64 -49.25 -29.16
C ALA A 194 -16.38 -50.11 -29.46
N THR A 195 -15.85 -50.80 -28.44
CA THR A 195 -14.61 -51.61 -28.54
C THR A 195 -14.88 -53.13 -28.62
N LEU A 196 -16.16 -53.55 -28.73
CA LEU A 196 -16.61 -54.92 -29.02
C LEU A 196 -17.19 -55.01 -30.43
#